data_AF-A0A538RFP7-F1
#
_entry.id   AF-A0A538RFP7-F1
#
_cell.length_a   1.000
_cell.length_b   1.000
_cell.length_c   1.000
_cell.angle_alpha   90.00
_cell.angle_beta   90.00
_cell.angle_gamma   90.00
#
_symmetry.space_group_name_H-M   'P 1'
#
loop_
_entity.id
_entity.type
_entity.pdbx_description
1 polymer ?
#
loop_
_entity_poly.entity_id
_entity_poly.type
_entity_poly.pdbx_seq_one_letter_code
_entity_poly.pdbx_strand_id
1 'polypeptide(L)'
;MVTVSRQVLLPFLALVLVPLVFSVLAPNPLQAGETPTFLLASAAPTERLAPPVTWLDDLENRLTTYFTKKYPAYDFAPYAQELDRIRGAISLGDRWGAKREMGVFLTMLASRAYGLGDDAAEELAVLSQRAMPDEEFGIVYPGSGREP
;
A
#
# COMPACT_ATOMS: atom_id res chain seq x y z
N MET A 1 37.33 -28.10 -33.62
CA MET A 1 36.35 -28.45 -32.56
C MET A 1 35.07 -27.69 -32.84
N VAL A 2 33.96 -28.41 -33.00
CA VAL A 2 32.66 -27.88 -33.43
C VAL A 2 31.82 -27.53 -32.19
N THR A 3 30.88 -26.59 -32.39
CA THR A 3 29.53 -26.49 -31.77
C THR A 3 29.43 -25.86 -30.37
N VAL A 4 28.45 -25.01 -30.00
CA VAL A 4 27.17 -24.56 -30.57
C VAL A 4 26.89 -23.10 -30.14
N SER A 5 26.40 -22.28 -31.07
CA SER A 5 25.68 -21.02 -30.84
C SER A 5 24.24 -21.28 -30.41
N ARG A 6 23.71 -20.57 -29.40
CA ARG A 6 22.27 -20.58 -29.10
C ARG A 6 21.77 -19.18 -28.75
N GLN A 7 21.53 -18.38 -29.79
CA GLN A 7 20.54 -17.31 -29.75
C GLN A 7 19.15 -17.95 -29.66
N VAL A 8 18.34 -17.57 -28.68
CA VAL A 8 16.92 -17.86 -28.66
C VAL A 8 16.17 -16.56 -28.85
N LEU A 9 15.88 -16.29 -30.12
CA LEU A 9 14.78 -15.44 -30.57
C LEU A 9 13.47 -16.07 -30.09
N LEU A 10 12.70 -15.34 -29.28
CA LEU A 10 11.29 -15.65 -29.04
C LEU A 10 10.45 -14.71 -29.91
N PRO A 11 9.66 -15.26 -30.86
CA PRO A 11 8.86 -14.47 -31.78
C PRO A 11 7.53 -14.01 -31.16
N PHE A 12 7.10 -12.85 -31.67
CA PHE A 12 5.75 -12.32 -31.72
C PHE A 12 4.63 -13.34 -31.47
N LEU A 13 3.74 -13.02 -30.53
CA LEU A 13 2.38 -13.53 -30.55
C LEU A 13 1.41 -12.38 -30.28
N ALA A 14 1.02 -11.72 -31.37
CA ALA A 14 -0.15 -10.87 -31.43
C ALA A 14 -1.40 -11.74 -31.25
N LEU A 15 -2.27 -11.40 -30.31
CA LEU A 15 -3.61 -11.98 -30.25
C LEU A 15 -4.67 -10.88 -30.09
N VAL A 16 -5.15 -10.48 -31.26
CA VAL A 16 -6.55 -10.23 -31.62
C VAL A 16 -7.35 -9.22 -30.79
N LEU A 17 -7.39 -8.02 -31.37
CA LEU A 17 -8.46 -7.02 -31.27
C LEU A 17 -9.81 -7.64 -31.70
N VAL A 18 -10.86 -7.54 -30.89
CA VAL A 18 -12.25 -7.68 -31.36
C VAL A 18 -13.02 -6.43 -30.96
N PRO A 19 -13.38 -5.55 -31.90
CA PRO A 19 -14.34 -4.49 -31.64
C PRO A 19 -15.76 -5.05 -31.79
N LEU A 20 -16.53 -5.08 -30.69
CA LEU A 20 -17.96 -5.38 -30.77
C LEU A 20 -18.68 -4.13 -31.30
N VAL A 21 -18.72 -4.00 -32.63
CA VAL A 21 -19.59 -3.04 -33.32
C VAL A 21 -20.96 -3.68 -33.44
N PHE A 22 -21.95 -3.15 -32.71
CA PHE A 22 -23.36 -3.32 -33.08
C PHE A 22 -23.88 -1.96 -33.56
N SER A 23 -24.35 -1.91 -34.81
CA SER A 23 -25.08 -0.79 -35.37
C SER A 23 -26.22 -1.34 -36.22
N VAL A 24 -27.46 -1.09 -35.80
CA VAL A 24 -28.74 -1.05 -36.56
C VAL A 24 -29.72 -0.29 -35.62
N LEU A 25 -30.08 1.00 -35.76
CA LEU A 25 -30.88 1.76 -36.76
C LEU A 25 -32.28 1.14 -37.01
N ALA A 26 -33.45 1.73 -36.76
CA ALA A 26 -33.96 2.97 -36.17
C ALA A 26 -35.47 2.73 -35.83
N PRO A 27 -36.37 3.74 -35.83
CA PRO A 27 -37.19 4.15 -34.68
C PRO A 27 -38.64 3.63 -34.71
N ASN A 28 -39.35 3.68 -33.58
CA ASN A 28 -40.76 4.02 -33.62
C ASN A 28 -41.21 4.73 -32.33
N PRO A 29 -42.03 5.80 -32.44
CA PRO A 29 -42.36 6.67 -31.32
C PRO A 29 -43.71 6.31 -30.69
N LEU A 30 -43.95 6.90 -29.53
CA LEU A 30 -45.25 7.07 -28.84
C LEU A 30 -45.86 5.81 -28.22
N GLN A 31 -45.58 5.60 -26.93
CA GLN A 31 -46.70 5.39 -26.01
C GLN A 31 -46.40 6.05 -24.67
N ALA A 32 -47.27 6.99 -24.32
CA ALA A 32 -47.32 7.69 -23.07
C ALA A 32 -47.54 6.73 -21.91
N GLY A 33 -46.94 7.03 -20.76
CA GLY A 33 -47.25 6.34 -19.52
C GLY A 33 -46.09 6.38 -18.54
N GLU A 34 -46.08 7.44 -17.73
CA GLU A 34 -45.64 7.37 -16.34
C GLU A 34 -44.12 7.26 -16.10
N THR A 35 -43.55 8.43 -15.85
CA THR A 35 -42.38 8.58 -14.97
C THR A 35 -42.51 7.70 -13.73
N PRO A 36 -41.47 6.93 -13.43
CA PRO A 36 -40.71 7.27 -12.25
C PRO A 36 -39.30 7.65 -12.66
N THR A 37 -38.93 8.84 -12.20
CA THR A 37 -37.58 9.36 -12.05
C THR A 37 -36.60 8.23 -11.69
N PHE A 38 -35.96 7.63 -12.68
CA PHE A 38 -34.68 6.99 -12.47
C PHE A 38 -33.70 8.14 -12.25
N LEU A 39 -33.60 8.60 -11.00
CA LEU A 39 -32.43 9.30 -10.54
C LEU A 39 -31.26 8.37 -10.84
N LEU A 40 -30.63 8.60 -11.98
CA LEU A 40 -29.29 8.17 -12.28
C LEU A 40 -28.43 8.89 -11.24
N ALA A 41 -28.42 8.35 -10.02
CA ALA A 41 -27.38 8.63 -9.07
C ALA A 41 -26.12 8.11 -9.75
N SER A 42 -25.44 9.01 -10.48
CA SER A 42 -24.00 8.92 -10.56
C SER A 42 -23.56 8.91 -9.11
N ALA A 43 -23.41 7.72 -8.54
CA ALA A 43 -22.48 7.54 -7.46
C ALA A 43 -21.14 7.93 -8.09
N ALA A 44 -20.85 9.23 -8.03
CA ALA A 44 -19.49 9.71 -8.05
C ALA A 44 -18.73 8.73 -7.16
N PRO A 45 -17.55 8.24 -7.57
CA PRO A 45 -16.70 7.55 -6.63
C PRO A 45 -16.68 8.46 -5.42
N THR A 46 -17.27 8.01 -4.31
CA THR A 46 -17.03 8.64 -3.04
C THR A 46 -15.52 8.52 -2.96
N GLU A 47 -14.82 9.60 -3.27
CA GLU A 47 -13.47 9.83 -2.83
C GLU A 47 -13.62 9.62 -1.33
N ARG A 48 -13.35 8.39 -0.89
CA ARG A 48 -12.97 8.14 0.47
C ARG A 48 -11.76 9.02 0.59
N LEU A 49 -11.98 10.25 1.06
CA LEU A 49 -10.97 11.05 1.73
C LEU A 49 -10.31 10.03 2.63
N ALA A 50 -9.12 9.58 2.23
CA ALA A 50 -8.40 8.58 2.98
C ALA A 50 -8.44 9.08 4.42
N PRO A 51 -8.88 8.25 5.39
CA PRO A 51 -8.91 8.68 6.76
C PRO A 51 -7.55 9.33 7.05
N PRO A 52 -7.51 10.49 7.72
CA PRO A 52 -6.24 11.15 8.00
C PRO A 52 -5.28 10.09 8.55
N VAL A 53 -4.02 10.11 8.09
CA VAL A 53 -3.02 9.08 8.42
C VAL A 53 -2.54 9.29 9.86
N THR A 54 -3.48 9.33 10.80
CA THR A 54 -3.28 9.71 12.20
C THR A 54 -2.35 8.74 12.90
N TRP A 55 -2.39 7.47 12.50
CA TRP A 55 -1.49 6.46 13.04
C TRP A 55 -0.02 6.75 12.75
N LEU A 56 0.30 7.33 11.60
CA LEU A 56 1.67 7.63 11.19
C LEU A 56 2.19 8.84 11.95
N ASP A 57 1.34 9.87 12.09
CA ASP A 57 1.64 11.05 12.91
C ASP A 57 1.83 10.68 14.39
N ASP A 58 0.98 9.79 14.93
CA ASP A 58 1.10 9.28 16.30
C ASP A 58 2.40 8.50 16.50
N LEU A 59 2.79 7.69 15.52
CA LEU A 59 4.00 6.88 15.60
C LEU A 59 5.26 7.75 15.51
N GLU A 60 5.29 8.71 14.60
CA GLU A 60 6.38 9.69 14.50
C GLU A 60 6.48 10.56 15.75
N ASN A 61 5.35 11.03 16.29
CA ASN A 61 5.33 11.79 17.53
C ASN A 61 5.88 10.95 18.70
N ARG A 62 5.50 9.67 18.82
CA ARG A 62 6.07 8.78 19.85
C ARG A 62 7.56 8.54 19.64
N LEU A 63 8.00 8.36 18.39
CA LEU A 63 9.40 8.18 18.05
C LEU A 63 10.22 9.40 18.51
N THR A 64 9.78 10.60 18.13
CA THR A 64 10.50 11.87 18.38
C THR A 64 10.41 12.37 19.81
N THR A 65 9.37 12.01 20.57
CA THR A 65 9.15 12.52 21.94
C THR A 65 9.43 11.51 23.05
N TYR A 66 9.10 10.23 22.87
CA TYR A 66 9.23 9.20 23.89
C TYR A 66 10.49 8.36 23.68
N PHE A 67 10.70 7.81 22.48
CA PHE A 67 11.83 6.92 22.21
C PHE A 67 13.18 7.64 22.31
N THR A 68 13.29 8.85 21.76
CA THR A 68 14.49 9.70 21.89
C THR A 68 14.85 10.02 23.34
N LYS A 69 13.86 10.15 24.24
CA LYS A 69 14.09 10.42 25.66
C LYS A 69 14.41 9.15 26.44
N LYS A 70 13.71 8.05 26.17
CA LYS A 70 13.87 6.78 26.88
C LYS A 70 15.16 6.07 26.49
N TYR A 71 15.54 6.17 25.22
CA TYR A 71 16.71 5.50 24.66
C TYR A 71 17.65 6.52 23.98
N PRO A 72 18.25 7.45 24.74
CA PRO A 72 19.04 8.55 24.18
C PRO A 72 20.35 8.10 23.51
N ALA A 73 20.74 6.84 23.69
CA ALA A 73 21.95 6.27 23.09
C ALA A 73 21.74 5.81 21.63
N TYR A 74 20.50 5.69 21.15
CA TYR A 74 20.20 5.22 19.79
C TYR A 74 19.80 6.37 18.87
N ASP A 75 20.17 6.21 17.60
CA ASP A 75 19.72 7.11 16.54
C ASP A 75 18.41 6.59 15.93
N PHE A 76 17.35 7.38 16.08
CA PHE A 76 16.03 7.08 15.52
C PHE A 76 15.76 7.78 14.18
N ALA A 77 16.68 8.61 13.68
CA ALA A 77 16.50 9.33 12.42
C ALA A 77 16.24 8.39 11.22
N PRO A 78 16.90 7.23 11.08
CA PRO A 78 16.59 6.30 9.98
C PRO A 78 15.16 5.75 10.03
N TYR A 79 14.65 5.52 11.24
CA TYR A 79 13.28 5.06 11.44
C TYR A 79 12.27 6.16 11.09
N ALA A 80 12.53 7.40 11.51
CA ALA A 80 11.71 8.56 11.15
C ALA A 80 11.68 8.79 9.63
N GLN A 81 12.83 8.68 8.97
CA GLN A 81 12.93 8.80 7.51
C GLN A 81 12.09 7.75 6.79
N GLU A 82 12.03 6.52 7.30
CA GLU A 82 11.22 5.47 6.70
C GLU A 82 9.71 5.76 6.90
N LEU A 83 9.31 6.36 8.03
CA LEU A 83 7.93 6.85 8.21
C LEU A 83 7.58 7.93 7.19
N ASP A 84 8.51 8.84 6.87
CA ASP A 84 8.30 9.84 5.82
C ASP A 84 8.12 9.22 4.42
N ARG A 85 8.80 8.10 4.13
CA ARG A 85 8.59 7.36 2.87
C ARG A 85 7.20 6.76 2.81
N ILE A 86 6.73 6.16 3.91
CA ILE A 86 5.35 5.66 4.03
C ILE A 86 4.37 6.82 3.81
N ARG A 87 4.59 7.96 4.47
CA ARG A 87 3.76 9.18 4.31
C ARG A 87 3.71 9.63 2.86
N GLY A 88 4.88 9.68 2.21
CA GLY A 88 5.00 10.06 0.79
C GLY A 88 4.18 9.14 -0.11
N ALA A 89 4.28 7.83 0.06
CA ALA A 89 3.52 6.88 -0.73
C ALA A 89 2.00 7.01 -0.49
N ILE A 90 1.56 7.16 0.76
CA ILE A 90 0.14 7.37 1.08
C ILE A 90 -0.39 8.69 0.47
N SER A 91 0.39 9.77 0.57
CA SER A 91 0.02 11.08 0.03
C SER A 91 -0.14 11.08 -1.50
N LEU A 92 0.55 10.16 -2.18
CA LEU A 92 0.44 9.93 -3.62
C LEU A 92 -0.68 8.95 -4.00
N GLY A 93 -1.36 8.34 -3.02
CA GLY A 93 -2.32 7.26 -3.26
C GLY A 93 -1.68 5.94 -3.69
N ASP A 94 -0.34 5.81 -3.58
CA ASP A 94 0.39 4.58 -3.92
C ASP A 94 0.29 3.57 -2.77
N ARG A 95 -0.82 2.83 -2.76
CA ARG A 95 -1.06 1.79 -1.75
C ARG A 95 0.00 0.69 -1.75
N TRP A 96 0.54 0.32 -2.92
CA TRP A 96 1.56 -0.73 -3.01
C TRP A 96 2.93 -0.23 -2.55
N GLY A 97 3.26 1.02 -2.84
CA GLY A 97 4.41 1.73 -2.28
C GLY A 97 4.31 1.80 -0.76
N ALA A 98 3.18 2.29 -0.22
CA ALA A 98 2.98 2.40 1.22
C ALA A 98 3.16 1.05 1.93
N LYS A 99 2.54 -0.02 1.40
CA LYS A 99 2.73 -1.38 1.92
C LYS A 99 4.21 -1.82 1.91
N ARG A 100 4.94 -1.50 0.84
CA ARG A 100 6.35 -1.86 0.70
C ARG A 100 7.20 -1.16 1.76
N GLU A 101 7.07 0.15 1.89
CA GLU A 101 7.82 0.94 2.88
C GLU A 101 7.44 0.54 4.33
N MET A 102 6.17 0.21 4.60
CA MET A 102 5.77 -0.39 5.88
C MET A 102 6.52 -1.70 6.15
N GLY A 103 6.67 -2.56 5.14
CA GLY A 103 7.46 -3.79 5.25
C GLY A 103 8.94 -3.54 5.51
N VAL A 104 9.52 -2.49 4.90
CA VAL A 104 10.92 -2.07 5.15
C VAL A 104 11.06 -1.61 6.59
N PHE A 105 10.17 -0.75 7.09
CA PHE A 105 10.17 -0.29 8.47
C PHE A 105 10.11 -1.44 9.48
N LEU A 106 9.19 -2.40 9.28
CA LEU A 106 9.09 -3.58 10.14
C LEU A 106 10.34 -4.47 10.06
N THR A 107 10.95 -4.58 8.88
CA THR A 107 12.21 -5.31 8.71
C THR A 107 13.36 -4.62 9.44
N MET A 108 13.42 -3.28 9.42
CA MET A 108 14.41 -2.52 10.19
C MET A 108 14.29 -2.77 11.69
N LEU A 109 13.07 -2.90 12.22
CA LEU A 109 12.84 -3.24 13.62
C LEU A 109 13.27 -4.69 13.92
N ALA A 110 12.82 -5.64 13.11
CA ALA A 110 13.12 -7.06 13.29
C ALA A 110 14.62 -7.36 13.20
N SER A 111 15.34 -6.67 12.30
CA SER A 111 16.78 -6.86 12.08
C SER A 111 17.67 -5.99 12.97
N ARG A 112 17.09 -5.19 13.88
CA ARG A 112 17.86 -4.25 14.72
C ARG A 112 18.74 -3.31 13.89
N ALA A 113 18.20 -2.85 12.77
CA ALA A 113 18.92 -1.98 11.85
C ALA A 113 19.46 -0.74 12.57
N TYR A 114 20.57 -0.19 12.07
CA TYR A 114 21.21 0.99 12.65
C TYR A 114 21.66 0.83 14.12
N GLY A 115 21.78 -0.41 14.62
CA GLY A 115 22.26 -0.69 15.97
C GLY A 115 21.22 -0.46 17.06
N LEU A 116 19.93 -0.45 16.72
CA LEU A 116 18.86 -0.32 17.71
C LEU A 116 18.85 -1.54 18.65
N GLY A 117 19.00 -1.30 19.95
CA GLY A 117 19.01 -2.39 20.94
C GLY A 117 17.68 -3.14 21.04
N ASP A 118 17.73 -4.37 21.56
CA ASP A 118 16.59 -5.29 21.59
C ASP A 118 15.34 -4.71 22.26
N ASP A 119 15.49 -4.10 23.44
CA ASP A 119 14.36 -3.52 24.17
C ASP A 119 13.68 -2.39 23.39
N ALA A 120 14.47 -1.52 22.76
CA ALA A 120 13.96 -0.39 22.00
C ALA A 120 13.29 -0.84 20.70
N ALA A 121 13.88 -1.82 20.00
CA ALA A 121 13.33 -2.38 18.79
C ALA A 121 12.03 -3.16 19.05
N GLU A 122 11.98 -3.95 20.12
CA GLU A 122 10.80 -4.70 20.52
C GLU A 122 9.64 -3.77 20.90
N GLU A 123 9.91 -2.76 21.74
CA GLU A 123 8.88 -1.81 22.15
C GLU A 123 8.33 -1.01 20.97
N LEU A 124 9.20 -0.60 20.04
CA LEU A 124 8.78 0.09 18.82
C LEU A 124 8.01 -0.85 17.88
N ALA A 125 8.38 -2.12 17.78
CA ALA A 125 7.64 -3.11 17.01
C ALA A 125 6.22 -3.34 17.56
N VAL A 126 6.09 -3.51 18.88
CA VAL A 126 4.78 -3.66 19.55
C VAL A 126 3.92 -2.41 19.36
N LEU A 127 4.50 -1.22 19.46
CA LEU A 127 3.79 0.03 19.19
C LEU A 127 3.30 0.08 17.73
N SER A 128 4.17 -0.28 16.80
CA SER A 128 3.88 -0.25 15.36
C SER A 128 2.76 -1.21 15.01
N GLN A 129 2.79 -2.42 15.56
CA GLN A 129 1.72 -3.40 15.37
C GLN A 129 0.36 -2.93 15.87
N ARG A 130 0.32 -2.10 16.92
CA ARG A 130 -0.94 -1.54 17.44
C ARG A 130 -1.45 -0.36 16.63
N ALA A 131 -0.57 0.36 15.95
CA ALA A 131 -0.91 1.59 15.23
C ALA A 131 -1.21 1.32 13.75
N MET A 132 -0.47 0.40 13.12
CA MET A 132 -0.55 0.19 11.68
C MET A 132 -1.89 -0.44 11.25
N PRO A 133 -2.48 0.03 10.14
CA PRO A 133 -3.74 -0.48 9.64
C PRO A 133 -3.55 -1.78 8.84
N ASP A 134 -3.42 -2.89 9.56
CA ASP A 134 -3.16 -4.22 9.02
C ASP A 134 -4.18 -4.66 7.97
N GLU A 135 -5.46 -4.43 8.23
CA GLU A 135 -6.55 -4.79 7.32
C GLU A 135 -6.50 -3.97 6.02
N GLU A 136 -6.08 -2.70 6.12
CA GLU A 136 -6.03 -1.79 4.98
C GLU A 136 -4.89 -2.12 4.03
N PHE A 137 -3.72 -2.54 4.52
CA PHE A 137 -2.54 -2.80 3.68
C PHE A 137 -2.18 -4.29 3.58
N GLY A 138 -2.81 -5.17 4.35
CA GLY A 138 -2.48 -6.60 4.43
C GLY A 138 -1.04 -6.80 4.91
N ILE A 139 -0.69 -6.16 6.03
CA ILE A 139 0.66 -6.17 6.61
C ILE A 139 0.97 -7.54 7.21
N VAL A 140 2.23 -7.97 7.08
CA VAL A 140 2.74 -9.20 7.68
C VAL A 140 3.90 -8.81 8.59
N TYR A 141 3.78 -9.17 9.87
CA TYR A 141 4.81 -8.88 10.86
C TYR A 141 5.88 -9.98 10.88
N PRO A 142 7.17 -9.63 10.78
CA PRO A 142 8.24 -10.60 10.98
C PRO A 142 8.10 -11.30 12.34
N GLY A 143 8.18 -12.63 12.37
CA GLY A 143 8.11 -13.42 13.60
C GLY A 143 6.71 -13.67 14.17
N SER A 144 5.63 -13.17 13.55
CA SER A 144 4.25 -13.43 14.00
C SER A 144 3.70 -14.82 13.58
N GLY A 145 4.55 -15.69 13.04
CA GLY A 145 4.20 -17.09 12.81
C GLY A 145 4.08 -17.80 14.14
N ARG A 146 2.86 -18.18 14.53
CA ARG A 146 2.68 -19.26 15.51
C ARG A 146 3.38 -20.49 14.93
N GLU A 147 4.45 -20.95 15.59
CA GLU A 147 4.91 -22.33 15.39
C GLU A 147 3.70 -23.27 15.58
N PRO A 148 3.50 -24.26 14.69
CA PRO A 148 2.47 -25.28 14.86
C PRO A 148 2.72 -26.17 16.07
#